data_AF-A0A2D8ML90-F1
#
_entry.id   AF-A0A2D8ML90-F1
#
_cell.length_a   1.000
_cell.length_b   1.000
_cell.length_c   1.000
_cell.angle_alpha   90.00
_cell.angle_beta   90.00
_cell.angle_gamma   90.00
#
_symmetry.space_group_name_H-M   'P 1'
#
loop_
_entity.id
_entity.type
_entity.pdbx_description
1 polymer ?
#
loop_
_entity_poly.entity_id
_entity_poly.type
_entity_poly.pdbx_seq_one_letter_code
_entity_poly.pdbx_strand_id
1 'polypeptide(L)'
;MSGHAITAPARGKRTPQQRLRDDRLSKMFRALERAANSDTPCPTNEALAETLGYASPSKASDLISLLETMGFITVERGNDQRIVTIVKTGKRTAGHIARRQRKGGWTEDQDAILMDGIAEGHTFAAVGKILHKSKNACIGRFRTLAASMGHQAS
;
A
#
# COMPACT_ATOMS: atom_id res chain seq x y z
N MET A 1 -3.52 -5.97 52.91
CA MET A 1 -3.03 -5.55 51.58
C MET A 1 -2.89 -6.81 50.72
N SER A 2 -3.93 -7.17 49.97
CA SER A 2 -3.96 -8.42 49.21
C SER A 2 -3.55 -8.15 47.77
N GLY A 3 -2.31 -8.51 47.43
CA GLY A 3 -1.79 -8.42 46.07
C GLY A 3 -2.43 -9.48 45.17
N HIS A 4 -3.21 -9.05 44.18
CA HIS A 4 -3.64 -9.89 43.08
C HIS A 4 -2.46 -10.08 42.12
N ALA A 5 -1.81 -11.23 42.19
CA ALA A 5 -0.86 -11.66 41.17
C ALA A 5 -1.61 -11.96 39.87
N ILE A 6 -1.43 -11.11 38.86
CA ILE A 6 -1.85 -11.36 37.48
C ILE A 6 -0.93 -12.42 36.87
N THR A 7 -1.40 -13.67 36.88
CA THR A 7 -0.76 -14.80 36.20
C THR A 7 -0.69 -14.54 34.70
N ALA A 8 0.51 -14.43 34.15
CA ALA A 8 0.72 -14.40 32.70
C ALA A 8 0.21 -15.71 32.07
N PRO A 9 -0.47 -15.68 30.90
CA PRO A 9 -1.02 -16.89 30.30
C PRO A 9 0.12 -17.84 29.89
N ALA A 10 -0.02 -19.12 30.23
CA ALA A 10 0.90 -20.17 29.84
C ALA A 10 1.01 -20.26 28.31
N ARG A 11 2.23 -20.23 27.76
CA ARG A 11 2.48 -20.45 26.33
C ARG A 11 2.10 -21.89 25.96
N GLY A 12 0.86 -22.07 25.50
CA GLY A 12 0.40 -23.37 24.96
C GLY A 12 1.31 -23.87 23.85
N LYS A 13 1.46 -25.20 23.73
CA LYS A 13 2.25 -25.84 22.67
C LYS A 13 1.60 -25.55 21.31
N ARG A 14 2.37 -25.02 20.35
CA ARG A 14 1.91 -24.77 18.97
C ARG A 14 1.48 -26.08 18.29
N THR A 15 0.35 -26.06 17.60
CA THR A 15 -0.16 -27.18 16.79
C THR A 15 0.75 -27.46 15.60
N PRO A 16 0.73 -28.67 15.00
CA PRO A 16 1.51 -28.98 13.81
C PRO A 16 1.24 -28.01 12.64
N GLN A 17 -0.02 -27.61 12.46
CA GLN A 17 -0.44 -26.66 11.42
C GLN A 17 0.15 -25.26 11.65
N GLN A 18 0.20 -24.79 12.90
CA GLN A 18 0.85 -23.53 13.25
C GLN A 18 2.35 -23.57 12.95
N ARG A 19 3.04 -24.66 13.28
CA ARG A 19 4.47 -24.83 12.97
C ARG A 19 4.75 -24.82 11.47
N LEU A 20 3.94 -25.49 10.68
CA LEU A 20 4.05 -25.47 9.21
C LEU A 20 3.85 -24.07 8.64
N ARG A 21 2.90 -23.29 9.19
CA ARG A 21 2.69 -21.90 8.81
C ARG A 21 3.91 -21.03 9.18
N ASP A 22 4.44 -21.19 10.39
CA ASP A 22 5.61 -20.45 10.87
C ASP A 22 6.86 -20.74 10.03
N ASP A 23 7.07 -22.01 9.63
CA ASP A 23 8.17 -22.41 8.75
C ASP A 23 8.05 -21.77 7.37
N ARG A 24 6.86 -21.77 6.77
CA ARG A 24 6.62 -21.11 5.48
C ARG A 24 6.79 -19.60 5.55
N LEU A 25 6.33 -18.96 6.62
CA LEU A 25 6.57 -17.52 6.85
C LEU A 25 8.06 -17.22 6.96
N SER A 26 8.80 -18.04 7.70
CA SER A 26 10.24 -17.90 7.86
C SER A 26 10.99 -18.08 6.52
N LYS A 27 10.59 -19.06 5.72
CA LYS A 27 11.14 -19.29 4.37
C LYS A 27 10.82 -18.14 3.41
N MET A 28 9.59 -17.63 3.44
CA MET A 28 9.17 -16.48 2.65
C MET A 28 10.03 -15.25 2.99
N PHE A 29 10.14 -14.93 4.28
CA PHE A 29 10.92 -13.79 4.73
C PHE A 29 12.39 -13.91 4.30
N ARG A 30 13.01 -15.10 4.44
CA ARG A 30 14.39 -15.35 3.97
C ARG A 30 14.55 -15.21 2.45
N ALA A 31 13.54 -15.58 1.66
CA ALA A 31 13.59 -15.40 0.21
C ALA A 31 13.60 -13.91 -0.16
N LEU A 32 12.73 -13.12 0.49
CA LEU A 32 12.65 -11.67 0.28
C LEU A 32 13.91 -10.96 0.77
N GLU A 33 14.43 -11.35 1.94
CA GLU A 33 15.66 -10.79 2.51
C GLU A 33 16.87 -11.07 1.63
N ARG A 34 16.98 -12.27 1.03
CA ARG A 34 18.04 -12.56 0.04
C ARG A 34 17.93 -11.67 -1.19
N ALA A 35 16.74 -11.52 -1.76
CA ALA A 35 16.55 -10.66 -2.93
C ALA A 35 16.90 -9.20 -2.62
N ALA A 36 16.49 -8.69 -1.46
CA ALA A 36 16.83 -7.33 -1.01
C ALA A 36 18.33 -7.15 -0.71
N ASN A 37 19.00 -8.17 -0.17
CA ASN A 37 20.44 -8.13 0.08
C ASN A 37 21.28 -8.17 -1.20
N SER A 38 20.76 -8.81 -2.25
CA SER A 38 21.44 -8.96 -3.54
C SER A 38 21.04 -7.89 -4.56
N ASP A 39 20.22 -6.92 -4.17
CA ASP A 39 19.63 -5.92 -5.08
C ASP A 39 19.05 -6.56 -6.35
N THR A 40 18.31 -7.66 -6.17
CA THR A 40 17.61 -8.33 -7.27
C THR A 40 16.12 -8.04 -7.20
N PRO A 41 15.39 -8.14 -8.34
CA PRO A 41 13.95 -7.95 -8.37
C PRO A 41 13.24 -8.87 -7.38
N CYS A 42 12.12 -8.39 -6.83
CA CYS A 42 11.32 -9.23 -5.96
C CYS A 42 10.86 -10.50 -6.72
N PRO A 43 11.05 -11.72 -6.17
CA PRO A 43 10.63 -12.95 -6.84
C PRO A 43 9.13 -12.92 -7.15
N THR A 44 8.69 -13.54 -8.24
CA THR A 44 7.26 -13.58 -8.61
C THR A 44 6.44 -14.45 -7.65
N ASN A 45 5.10 -14.38 -7.72
CA ASN A 45 4.25 -15.23 -6.89
C ASN A 45 4.46 -16.73 -7.20
N GLU A 46 4.71 -17.06 -8.45
CA GLU A 46 4.99 -18.41 -8.94
C GLU A 46 6.29 -18.93 -8.31
N ALA A 47 7.38 -18.17 -8.41
CA ALA A 47 8.67 -18.54 -7.83
C ALA A 47 8.61 -18.70 -6.30
N LEU A 48 7.85 -17.84 -5.61
CA LEU A 48 7.64 -17.95 -4.17
C LEU A 48 6.77 -19.14 -3.80
N ALA A 49 5.70 -19.43 -4.55
CA ALA A 49 4.85 -20.58 -4.30
C ALA A 49 5.61 -21.89 -4.47
N GLU A 50 6.43 -22.00 -5.51
CA GLU A 50 7.35 -23.14 -5.70
C GLU A 50 8.31 -23.29 -4.52
N THR A 51 8.98 -22.21 -4.12
CA THR A 51 9.90 -22.20 -2.97
C THR A 51 9.23 -22.65 -1.66
N LEU A 52 7.93 -22.39 -1.51
CA LEU A 52 7.16 -22.66 -0.29
C LEU A 52 6.36 -23.97 -0.34
N GLY A 53 6.39 -24.67 -1.48
CA GLY A 53 5.62 -25.89 -1.72
C GLY A 53 4.10 -25.65 -1.76
N TYR A 54 3.66 -24.52 -2.33
CA TYR A 54 2.25 -24.24 -2.59
C TYR A 54 1.88 -24.62 -4.02
N ALA A 55 0.73 -25.27 -4.20
CA ALA A 55 0.18 -25.57 -5.51
C ALA A 55 -0.40 -24.33 -6.24
N SER A 56 -0.66 -23.24 -5.50
CA SER A 56 -1.27 -22.03 -6.06
C SER A 56 -0.42 -20.79 -5.77
N PRO A 57 -0.10 -19.97 -6.79
CA PRO A 57 0.59 -18.68 -6.63
C PRO A 57 -0.13 -17.70 -5.70
N SER A 58 -1.46 -17.79 -5.60
CA SER A 58 -2.28 -16.92 -4.74
C SER A 58 -1.84 -16.98 -3.26
N LYS A 59 -1.39 -18.16 -2.80
CA LYS A 59 -0.94 -18.35 -1.41
C LYS A 59 0.35 -17.61 -1.08
N ALA A 60 1.21 -17.35 -2.06
CA ALA A 60 2.38 -16.50 -1.84
C ALA A 60 1.96 -15.05 -1.52
N SER A 61 0.95 -14.53 -2.23
CA SER A 61 0.43 -13.18 -1.99
C SER A 61 -0.21 -13.03 -0.61
N ASP A 62 -0.93 -14.05 -0.13
CA ASP A 62 -1.49 -14.08 1.23
C ASP A 62 -0.38 -13.95 2.29
N LEU A 63 0.73 -14.69 2.11
CA LEU A 63 1.86 -14.66 3.04
C LEU A 63 2.63 -13.34 3.01
N ILE A 64 2.79 -12.72 1.82
CA ILE A 64 3.37 -11.38 1.72
C ILE A 64 2.51 -10.38 2.50
N SER A 65 1.19 -10.41 2.28
CA SER A 65 0.25 -9.52 2.98
C SER A 65 0.29 -9.74 4.49
N LEU A 66 0.47 -10.98 4.94
CA LEU A 66 0.64 -11.30 6.34
C LEU A 66 1.95 -10.74 6.91
N LEU A 67 3.08 -10.90 6.22
CA LEU A 67 4.37 -10.32 6.65
C LEU A 67 4.33 -8.79 6.72
N GLU A 68 3.64 -8.15 5.76
CA GLU A 68 3.40 -6.72 5.73
C GLU A 68 2.54 -6.27 6.91
N THR A 69 1.42 -6.96 7.16
CA THR A 69 0.51 -6.69 8.29
C THR A 69 1.22 -6.86 9.64
N MET A 70 2.15 -7.83 9.73
CA MET A 70 2.97 -8.04 10.92
C MET A 70 4.12 -7.03 11.07
N GLY A 71 4.34 -6.15 10.09
CA GLY A 71 5.35 -5.10 10.13
C GLY A 71 6.78 -5.56 9.85
N PHE A 72 6.98 -6.76 9.29
CA PHE A 72 8.31 -7.25 8.93
C PHE A 72 8.83 -6.65 7.62
N ILE A 73 7.90 -6.31 6.72
CA ILE A 73 8.18 -5.74 5.41
C ILE A 73 7.21 -4.61 5.11
N THR A 74 7.57 -3.74 4.17
CA THR A 74 6.62 -2.88 3.46
C THR A 74 6.65 -3.24 1.98
N VAL A 75 5.50 -3.11 1.31
CA VAL A 75 5.37 -3.44 -0.11
C VAL A 75 4.88 -2.24 -0.89
N GLU A 76 5.70 -1.79 -1.83
CA GLU A 76 5.22 -0.91 -2.89
C GLU A 76 4.78 -1.79 -4.07
N ARG A 77 3.58 -1.53 -4.61
CA ARG A 77 3.00 -2.32 -5.71
C ARG A 77 2.91 -1.48 -6.99
N GLY A 78 3.48 -2.01 -8.07
CA GLY A 78 3.27 -1.57 -9.45
C GLY A 78 2.28 -2.48 -10.18
N ASN A 79 2.10 -2.24 -11.47
CA ASN A 79 1.21 -3.06 -12.30
C ASN A 79 1.77 -4.46 -12.56
N ASP A 80 3.09 -4.58 -12.65
CA ASP A 80 3.83 -5.77 -13.08
C ASP A 80 4.96 -6.18 -12.12
N GLN A 81 5.32 -5.30 -11.20
CA GLN A 81 6.40 -5.51 -10.25
C GLN A 81 5.99 -5.08 -8.84
N ARG A 82 6.71 -5.58 -7.86
CA ARG A 82 6.62 -5.12 -6.48
C ARG A 82 8.02 -4.84 -5.96
N ILE A 83 8.12 -3.87 -5.08
CA ILE A 83 9.34 -3.55 -4.36
C ILE A 83 9.05 -3.84 -2.91
N VAL A 84 9.83 -4.75 -2.33
CA VAL A 84 9.71 -5.13 -0.93
C VAL A 84 10.88 -4.53 -0.17
N THR A 85 10.58 -3.79 0.89
CA THR A 85 11.58 -3.28 1.83
C THR A 85 11.51 -4.09 3.11
N ILE A 86 12.65 -4.61 3.57
CA ILE A 86 12.77 -5.28 4.85
C ILE A 86 12.85 -4.21 5.93
N VAL A 87 11.79 -4.09 6.76
CA VAL A 87 11.66 -2.99 7.72
C VAL A 87 12.86 -2.91 8.66
N LYS A 88 13.31 -4.07 9.17
CA LYS A 88 14.41 -4.14 10.13
C LYS A 88 15.74 -3.59 9.57
N THR A 89 16.02 -3.81 8.28
CA THR A 89 17.33 -3.50 7.68
C THR A 89 17.29 -2.27 6.76
N GLY A 90 16.11 -1.83 6.35
CA GLY A 90 15.92 -0.78 5.35
C GLY A 90 16.27 -1.20 3.92
N LYS A 91 16.77 -2.43 3.70
CA LYS A 91 17.15 -2.92 2.38
C LYS A 91 15.91 -3.25 1.56
N ARG A 92 15.97 -3.00 0.26
CA ARG A 92 14.87 -3.22 -0.68
C ARG A 92 15.29 -4.08 -1.86
N THR A 93 14.34 -4.81 -2.43
CA THR A 93 14.53 -5.47 -3.72
C THR A 93 14.68 -4.42 -4.83
N ALA A 94 15.39 -4.79 -5.91
CA ALA A 94 15.52 -3.93 -7.07
C ALA A 94 14.18 -3.70 -7.77
N GLY A 95 14.12 -2.63 -8.56
CA GLY A 95 12.95 -2.22 -9.33
C GLY A 95 12.59 -0.77 -9.09
N HIS A 96 11.67 -0.26 -9.91
CA HIS A 96 11.17 1.10 -9.81
C HIS A 96 9.68 1.14 -10.13
N ILE A 97 8.85 1.53 -9.17
CA ILE A 97 7.41 1.69 -9.39
C ILE A 97 7.18 3.08 -9.97
N ALA A 98 6.96 3.11 -11.28
CA ALA A 98 6.45 4.31 -11.92
C ALA A 98 5.04 4.58 -11.37
N ARG A 99 4.91 5.58 -10.50
CA ARG A 99 3.60 6.15 -10.20
C ARG A 99 3.06 6.67 -11.53
N ARG A 100 2.03 6.01 -12.07
CA ARG A 100 1.34 6.50 -13.26
C ARG A 100 0.77 7.87 -12.90
N GLN A 101 1.48 8.92 -13.28
CA GLN A 101 0.92 10.26 -13.30
C GLN A 101 -0.31 10.17 -14.19
N ARG A 102 -1.50 10.43 -13.62
CA ARG A 102 -2.73 10.44 -14.41
C ARG A 102 -2.55 11.50 -15.49
N LYS A 103 -2.46 11.09 -16.75
CA LYS A 103 -2.39 12.00 -17.89
C LYS A 103 -3.64 12.89 -17.83
N GLY A 104 -3.44 14.20 -17.71
CA GLY A 104 -4.52 15.18 -17.49
C GLY A 104 -4.79 15.55 -16.02
N GLY A 105 -3.74 15.70 -15.22
CA GLY A 105 -3.84 16.29 -13.88
C GLY A 105 -4.49 17.68 -13.89
N TRP A 106 -4.97 18.11 -12.73
CA TRP A 106 -5.48 19.46 -12.52
C TRP A 106 -4.32 20.44 -12.52
N THR A 107 -4.41 21.50 -13.32
CA THR A 107 -3.47 22.62 -13.28
C THR A 107 -3.98 23.70 -12.34
N GLU A 108 -3.09 24.60 -11.94
CA GLU A 108 -3.46 25.77 -11.14
C GLU A 108 -4.54 26.61 -11.84
N ASP A 109 -4.41 26.85 -13.15
CA ASP A 109 -5.45 27.53 -13.93
C ASP A 109 -6.80 26.82 -13.89
N GLN A 110 -6.80 25.48 -13.94
CA GLN A 110 -8.04 24.70 -13.86
C GLN A 110 -8.64 24.76 -12.45
N ASP A 111 -7.82 24.88 -11.42
CA ASP A 111 -8.28 25.10 -10.05
C ASP A 111 -8.87 26.50 -9.89
N ALA A 112 -8.24 27.54 -10.45
CA ALA A 112 -8.76 28.90 -10.45
C ALA A 112 -10.13 28.97 -11.15
N ILE A 113 -10.22 28.45 -12.38
CA ILE A 113 -11.49 28.38 -13.13
C ILE A 113 -12.55 27.58 -12.36
N LEU A 114 -12.15 26.50 -11.67
CA LEU A 114 -13.07 25.73 -10.84
C LEU A 114 -13.57 26.55 -9.64
N MET A 115 -12.69 27.24 -8.94
CA MET A 115 -13.04 28.02 -7.76
C MET A 115 -13.89 29.24 -8.11
N ASP A 116 -13.50 29.99 -9.15
CA ASP A 116 -14.22 31.16 -9.64
C ASP A 116 -15.62 30.78 -10.12
N GLY A 117 -15.72 29.73 -10.94
CA GLY A 117 -17.02 29.27 -11.44
C GLY A 117 -17.97 28.86 -10.31
N ILE A 118 -17.47 28.23 -9.25
CA ILE A 118 -18.30 27.88 -8.09
C ILE A 118 -18.66 29.12 -7.25
N ALA A 119 -17.74 30.07 -7.07
CA ALA A 119 -17.98 31.33 -6.37
C ALA A 119 -19.03 32.19 -7.08
N GLU A 120 -19.05 32.18 -8.42
CA GLU A 120 -20.06 32.83 -9.27
C GLU A 120 -21.41 32.07 -9.29
N GLY A 121 -21.50 30.92 -8.63
CA GLY A 121 -22.73 30.14 -8.51
C GLY A 121 -22.99 29.16 -9.66
N HIS A 122 -22.00 28.91 -10.54
CA HIS A 122 -22.14 27.89 -11.57
C HIS A 122 -22.16 26.48 -10.96
N THR A 123 -22.86 25.57 -11.63
CA THR A 123 -22.86 24.16 -11.23
C THR A 123 -21.55 23.47 -11.65
N PHE A 124 -21.12 22.45 -10.90
CA PHE A 124 -19.97 21.61 -11.26
C PHE A 124 -20.09 20.98 -12.67
N ALA A 125 -21.31 20.78 -13.17
CA ALA A 125 -21.53 20.28 -14.53
C ALA A 125 -21.23 21.34 -15.59
N ALA A 126 -21.59 22.60 -15.35
CA ALA A 126 -21.30 23.72 -16.24
C ALA A 126 -19.78 24.00 -16.27
N VAL A 127 -19.15 24.08 -15.11
CA VAL A 127 -17.69 24.27 -14.98
C VAL A 127 -16.92 23.10 -15.61
N GLY A 128 -17.39 21.87 -15.44
CA GLY A 128 -16.79 20.70 -16.08
C GLY A 128 -16.77 20.76 -17.60
N LYS A 129 -17.78 21.37 -18.24
CA LYS A 129 -17.78 21.56 -19.71
C LYS A 129 -16.67 22.51 -20.16
N ILE A 130 -16.43 23.59 -19.40
CA ILE A 130 -15.37 24.57 -19.68
C ILE A 130 -13.99 23.90 -19.54
N LEU A 131 -13.82 23.09 -18.49
CA LEU A 131 -12.56 22.44 -18.18
C LEU A 131 -12.29 21.14 -18.95
N HIS A 132 -13.24 20.69 -19.77
CA HIS A 132 -13.25 19.35 -20.37
C HIS A 132 -13.05 18.23 -19.32
N LYS A 133 -13.67 18.39 -18.14
CA LYS A 133 -13.65 17.42 -17.03
C LYS A 133 -15.08 16.94 -16.74
N SER A 134 -15.19 15.74 -16.18
CA SER A 134 -16.49 15.27 -15.69
C SER A 134 -16.94 16.05 -14.45
N LYS A 135 -18.25 16.15 -14.23
CA LYS A 135 -18.84 16.71 -12.99
C LYS A 135 -18.20 16.11 -11.73
N ASN A 136 -18.03 14.78 -11.71
CA ASN A 136 -17.47 14.08 -10.55
C ASN A 136 -15.99 14.40 -10.34
N ALA A 137 -15.22 14.62 -11.41
CA ALA A 137 -13.84 15.08 -11.29
C ALA A 137 -13.77 16.48 -10.67
N CYS A 138 -14.67 17.40 -11.05
CA CYS A 138 -14.75 18.75 -10.49
C CYS A 138 -15.14 18.72 -8.99
N ILE A 139 -16.14 17.92 -8.62
CA ILE A 139 -16.54 17.74 -7.21
C ILE A 139 -15.38 17.20 -6.36
N GLY A 140 -14.69 16.16 -6.87
CA GLY A 140 -13.54 15.57 -6.18
C GLY A 140 -12.39 16.57 -6.01
N ARG A 141 -12.12 17.39 -7.03
CA ARG A 141 -11.09 18.42 -6.95
C ARG A 141 -11.46 19.54 -5.99
N PHE A 142 -12.68 20.06 -6.06
CA PHE A 142 -13.15 21.12 -5.16
C PHE A 142 -13.04 20.70 -3.69
N ARG A 143 -13.42 19.47 -3.34
CA ARG A 143 -13.25 18.95 -1.97
C ARG A 143 -11.79 18.93 -1.53
N THR A 144 -10.88 18.55 -2.44
CA THR A 144 -9.43 18.58 -2.17
C THR A 144 -8.95 20.00 -1.90
N LEU A 145 -9.35 20.97 -2.74
CA LEU A 145 -8.96 22.38 -2.60
C LEU A 145 -9.54 23.02 -1.32
N ALA A 146 -10.82 22.76 -1.03
CA ALA A 146 -11.48 23.22 0.19
C ALA A 146 -10.79 22.68 1.46
N ALA A 147 -10.38 21.41 1.45
CA ALA A 147 -9.64 20.82 2.57
C ALA A 147 -8.27 21.47 2.77
N SER A 148 -7.53 21.79 1.69
CA SER A 148 -6.25 22.48 1.80
C SER A 148 -6.37 23.93 2.26
N MET A 149 -7.41 24.66 1.83
CA MET A 149 -7.66 26.03 2.28
C MET A 149 -8.08 26.09 3.75
N GLY A 150 -8.84 25.10 4.23
CA GLY A 150 -9.22 25.01 5.65
C GLY A 150 -8.02 24.79 6.59
N HIS A 151 -6.92 24.22 6.12
CA HIS A 151 -5.67 24.10 6.90
C HIS A 151 -4.81 25.38 6.90
N GLN A 152 -5.05 26.34 5.99
CA GLN A 152 -4.32 27.60 5.91
C GLN A 152 -4.93 28.71 6.78
N ALA A 153 -6.06 28.44 7.45
CA ALA A 153 -6.79 29.39 8.29
C ALA A 153 -6.60 29.14 9.81
N SER A 154 -5.52 28.45 10.21
CA SER A 154 -5.18 28.17 11.61
C SER A 154 -4.02 29.02 12.10
#